data_AF-A0A838WYW5-F1
#
_entry.id   AF-A0A838WYW5-F1
#
_cell.length_a   1.000
_cell.length_b   1.000
_cell.length_c   1.000
_cell.angle_alpha   90.00
_cell.angle_beta   90.00
_cell.angle_gamma   90.00
#
_symmetry.space_group_name_H-M   'P 1'
#
loop_
_entity.id
_entity.type
_entity.pdbx_description
1 polymer ?
#
loop_
_entity_poly.entity_id
_entity_poly.type
_entity_poly.pdbx_seq_one_letter_code
_entity_poly.pdbx_strand_id
1 'polypeptide(L)' 'MKRLIVLSAGLSTPSTTRQVADTIASAVSSAVGGRGEKLKVTTIE' A
#
# COMPACT_ATOMS: atom_id res chain seq x y z
N MET A 1 10.71 -8.84 10.04
CA MET A 1 9.39 -8.31 9.62
C MET A 1 9.63 -7.06 8.78
N LYS A 2 9.15 -7.00 7.54
CA LYS A 2 9.35 -5.85 6.64
C LYS A 2 8.22 -4.81 6.81
N ARG A 3 8.47 -3.57 6.41
CA ARG A 3 7.49 -2.46 6.49
C ARG A 3 7.37 -1.77 5.13
N LEU A 4 6.13 -1.45 4.75
CA LEU A 4 5.80 -0.60 3.61
C LEU A 4 5.03 0.61 4.13
N ILE A 5 5.56 1.80 3.86
CA ILE A 5 4.85 3.07 4.11
C ILE A 5 4.33 3.58 2.78
N VAL A 6 3.03 3.90 2.74
CA VAL A 6 2.36 4.46 1.58
C VAL A 6 1.91 5.86 1.94
N LEU A 7 2.41 6.87 1.23
CA LEU A 7 2.03 8.26 1.41
C LEU A 7 1.05 8.63 0.28
N SER A 8 -0.18 9.00 0.61
CA SER A 8 -1.24 9.30 -0.35
C SER A 8 -1.77 10.71 -0.13
N ALA A 9 -1.36 11.67 -0.96
CA ALA A 9 -1.80 13.06 -0.86
C ALA A 9 -3.05 13.36 -1.71
N GLY A 10 -4.01 12.43 -1.75
CA GLY A 10 -5.24 12.60 -2.52
C GLY A 10 -6.26 13.49 -1.80
N LEU A 11 -6.76 14.53 -2.47
CA LEU A 11 -7.62 15.55 -1.83
C LEU A 11 -9.13 15.34 -2.04
N SER A 12 -9.52 14.55 -3.04
CA SER A 12 -10.93 14.31 -3.39
C SER A 12 -11.55 13.17 -2.58
N THR A 13 -12.87 13.19 -2.43
CA THR A 13 -13.65 12.10 -1.85
C THR A 13 -14.77 11.66 -2.81
N PRO A 14 -14.59 10.56 -3.57
CA PRO A 14 -13.47 9.60 -3.53
C PRO A 14 -12.17 10.12 -4.20
N SER A 15 -11.02 9.57 -3.78
CA SER A 15 -9.67 9.90 -4.31
C SER A 15 -9.15 8.79 -5.22
N THR A 16 -8.86 9.11 -6.48
CA THR A 16 -8.18 8.18 -7.40
C THR A 16 -6.74 7.92 -6.96
N THR A 17 -6.05 8.91 -6.37
CA THR A 17 -4.70 8.74 -5.81
C THR A 17 -4.70 7.65 -4.74
N ARG A 18 -5.72 7.64 -3.86
CA ARG A 18 -5.86 6.60 -2.82
C ARG A 18 -6.12 5.23 -3.42
N GLN A 19 -6.97 5.13 -4.44
CA GLN A 19 -7.27 3.86 -5.12
C GLN A 19 -6.02 3.25 -5.78
N VAL A 20 -5.20 4.07 -6.43
CA VAL A 20 -3.94 3.63 -7.03
C VAL A 20 -2.95 3.20 -5.95
N ALA A 21 -2.85 3.98 -4.86
CA ALA A 21 -1.99 3.66 -3.72
C ALA A 21 -2.33 2.30 -3.09
N ASP A 22 -3.62 2.03 -2.87
CA ASP A 22 -4.10 0.75 -2.33
C ASP A 22 -3.81 -0.41 -3.30
N THR A 23 -3.98 -0.20 -4.60
CA THR A 23 -3.66 -1.20 -5.64
C THR A 23 -2.19 -1.58 -5.62
N ILE A 24 -1.29 -0.60 -5.55
CA ILE A 24 0.16 -0.82 -5.48
C ILE A 24 0.52 -1.55 -4.19
N ALA A 25 -0.03 -1.12 -3.05
CA ALA A 25 0.24 -1.73 -1.75
C ALA A 25 -0.19 -3.21 -1.70
N SER A 26 -1.32 -3.54 -2.33
CA SER A 26 -1.80 -4.91 -2.48
C SER A 26 -0.86 -5.77 -3.33
N ALA A 27 -0.43 -5.27 -4.50
CA ALA A 27 0.50 -5.97 -5.37
C ALA A 27 1.84 -6.25 -4.68
N VAL A 28 2.39 -5.26 -3.96
CA VAL A 28 3.63 -5.43 -3.18
C VAL A 28 3.44 -6.45 -2.06
N SER A 29 2.31 -6.40 -1.34
CA SER A 29 2.01 -7.36 -0.27
C SER A 29 1.95 -8.79 -0.78
N SER A 30 1.31 -9.02 -1.92
CA SER A 30 1.27 -10.32 -2.60
C SER A 30 2.66 -10.79 -3.02
N ALA A 31 3.47 -9.92 -3.62
CA ALA A 31 4.83 -10.25 -4.04
C ALA A 31 5.77 -10.56 -2.87
N VAL A 32 5.63 -9.86 -1.74
CA VAL A 32 6.41 -10.14 -0.52
C VAL A 32 5.91 -11.41 0.17
N GLY A 33 4.59 -11.59 0.29
CA GLY A 33 3.99 -12.79 0.88
C GLY A 33 4.31 -14.06 0.11
N GLY A 34 4.34 -13.99 -1.24
CA GLY A 34 4.74 -15.11 -2.10
C GLY A 34 6.19 -15.57 -1.89
N ARG A 35 7.04 -14.75 -1.27
CA ARG A 35 8.42 -15.09 -0.89
C ARG A 35 8.53 -15.62 0.55
N GLY A 36 7.40 -15.85 1.23
CA GLY A 36 7.35 -16.30 2.62
C GLY A 36 7.68 -15.21 3.66
N GLU A 37 7.80 -13.95 3.22
CA GLU A 37 8.10 -12.82 4.10
C GLU A 37 6.83 -12.17 4.64
N LYS A 38 6.87 -11.71 5.91
CA LYS A 38 5.80 -10.90 6.51
C LYS A 38 6.01 -9.41 6.21
N LEU A 39 4.98 -8.74 5.69
CA LEU A 39 4.96 -7.29 5.40
C LEU A 39 3.88 -6.57 6.23
N LYS A 40 4.27 -5.49 6.93
CA LYS A 40 3.32 -4.55 7.56
C LYS A 40 3.15 -3.34 6.65
N VAL A 41 1.93 -3.10 6.19
CA VAL A 41 1.57 -1.91 5.40
C VAL A 41 1.03 -0.82 6.34
N THR A 42 1.41 0.43 6.11
CA THR A 42 0.87 1.60 6.80
C THR A 42 0.68 2.72 5.80
N THR A 43 -0.56 3.16 5.66
CA THR A 43 -0.92 4.28 4.79
C THR A 43 -1.03 5.55 5.62
N ILE A 44 -0.48 6.64 5.11
CA ILE A 44 -0.56 7.99 5.65
C ILE A 44 -1.16 8.86 4.55
N GLU A 45 -2.19 9.64 4.90
CA GLU A 45 -2.84 10.60 4.01
C GLU A 45 -2.34 12.02 4.26
#